data_AF-A0A1F4R119-F1
#
_entry.id   AF-A0A1F4R119-F1
#
_cell.length_a   1.000
_cell.length_b   1.000
_cell.length_c   1.000
_cell.angle_alpha   90.00
_cell.angle_beta   90.00
_cell.angle_gamma   90.00
#
_symmetry.space_group_name_H-M   'P 1'
#
loop_
_entity.id
_entity.type
_entity.pdbx_description
1 polymer ?
#
loop_
_entity_poly.entity_id
_entity_poly.type
_entity_poly.pdbx_seq_one_letter_code
_entity_poly.pdbx_strand_id
1 'polypeptide(L)'
;MPLNLYADIYASGVVPQGWTPSRGGTLKYPVRNRALLRELRRVRAGRWRKVIKQGNSGEVHYFEHESGSVAGVKFFPRAVRL
;
A
#
# COMPACT_ATOMS: atom_id res chain seq x y z
N MET A 1 4.94 13.91 4.77
CA MET A 1 3.64 13.84 4.09
C MET A 1 2.63 13.22 5.04
N PRO A 2 1.43 13.79 5.20
CA PRO A 2 0.38 13.19 6.01
C PRO A 2 -0.03 11.81 5.47
N LEU A 3 -0.31 10.88 6.37
CA LEU A 3 -0.83 9.56 6.03
C LEU A 3 -2.35 9.67 5.84
N ASN A 4 -2.78 9.84 4.60
CA ASN A 4 -4.20 9.84 4.27
C ASN A 4 -4.76 8.40 4.30
N LEU A 5 -5.98 8.25 4.80
CA LEU A 5 -6.72 6.98 4.82
C LEU A 5 -7.61 6.89 3.57
N TYR A 6 -7.53 5.76 2.87
CA TYR A 6 -8.35 5.47 1.68
C TYR A 6 -9.10 4.15 1.86
N ALA A 7 -10.19 3.98 1.12
CA ALA A 7 -10.96 2.73 1.10
C ALA A 7 -10.12 1.57 0.54
N ASP A 8 -9.34 1.83 -0.51
CA ASP A 8 -8.42 0.89 -1.15
C ASP A 8 -7.27 1.64 -1.86
N ILE A 9 -6.41 0.89 -2.56
CA ILE A 9 -5.25 1.45 -3.26
C ILE A 9 -5.62 2.34 -4.45
N TYR A 10 -6.76 2.11 -5.12
CA TYR A 10 -7.18 2.90 -6.28
C TYR A 10 -7.78 4.24 -5.86
N ALA A 11 -8.52 4.26 -4.75
CA ALA A 11 -9.03 5.49 -4.13
C ALA A 11 -7.93 6.48 -3.73
N SER A 12 -6.65 6.06 -3.69
CA SER A 12 -5.52 6.96 -3.46
C SER A 12 -5.20 7.89 -4.64
N GLY A 13 -5.66 7.57 -5.86
CA GLY A 13 -5.33 8.30 -7.09
C GLY A 13 -3.90 8.12 -7.59
N VAL A 14 -3.02 7.41 -6.85
CA VAL A 14 -1.61 7.20 -7.22
C VAL A 14 -1.40 5.95 -8.07
N VAL A 15 -2.30 4.97 -7.97
CA VAL A 15 -2.23 3.73 -8.75
C VAL A 15 -2.80 4.00 -10.15
N PRO A 16 -2.04 3.74 -11.24
CA PRO A 16 -2.50 4.02 -12.59
C PRO A 16 -3.78 3.26 -12.96
N GLN A 17 -4.64 3.90 -13.76
CA GLN A 17 -5.78 3.23 -14.38
C GLN A 17 -5.28 2.06 -15.25
N GLY A 18 -5.95 0.91 -15.16
CA GLY A 18 -5.55 -0.31 -15.87
C GLY A 18 -4.39 -1.07 -15.22
N TRP A 19 -3.83 -0.60 -14.10
CA TRP A 19 -2.97 -1.44 -13.28
C TRP A 19 -3.78 -2.61 -12.72
N THR A 20 -3.28 -3.83 -12.90
CA THR A 20 -3.92 -5.04 -12.38
C THR A 20 -2.91 -5.87 -11.60
N PRO A 21 -3.33 -6.44 -10.45
CA PRO A 21 -2.42 -7.24 -9.63
C PRO A 21 -2.10 -8.57 -10.30
N SER A 22 -0.83 -8.98 -10.21
CA SER A 22 -0.37 -10.29 -10.69
C SER A 22 -0.74 -11.40 -9.68
N ARG A 23 -1.11 -12.58 -10.19
CA ARG A 23 -1.41 -13.75 -9.36
C ARG A 23 -0.17 -14.15 -8.55
N GLY A 24 -0.31 -14.33 -7.24
CA GLY A 24 0.80 -14.68 -6.34
C GLY A 24 1.77 -13.55 -6.00
N GLY A 25 1.62 -12.36 -6.58
CA GLY A 25 2.55 -11.23 -6.41
C GLY A 25 2.33 -10.38 -5.16
N THR A 26 1.79 -10.93 -4.06
CA THR A 26 1.47 -10.15 -2.84
C THR A 26 2.33 -10.59 -1.66
N LEU A 27 3.07 -9.64 -1.08
CA LEU A 27 3.85 -9.83 0.14
C LEU A 27 3.25 -9.00 1.27
N LYS A 28 3.15 -9.59 2.48
CA LYS A 28 2.61 -8.92 3.67
C LYS A 28 3.61 -9.03 4.83
N TYR A 29 3.90 -7.90 5.47
CA TYR A 29 4.84 -7.81 6.58
C TYR A 29 4.23 -7.06 7.77
N PRO A 30 4.59 -7.40 9.02
CA PRO A 30 4.25 -6.56 10.16
C PRO A 30 4.93 -5.19 10.07
N VAL A 31 4.27 -4.14 10.57
CA VAL A 31 4.89 -2.81 10.68
C VAL A 31 5.82 -2.79 11.90
N ARG A 32 7.11 -3.08 11.68
CA ARG A 32 8.13 -3.14 12.76
C ARG A 32 8.60 -1.77 13.25
N ASN A 33 8.53 -0.73 12.41
CA ASN A 33 8.89 0.62 12.81
C ASN A 33 7.82 1.17 13.78
N ARG A 34 8.17 1.30 15.06
CA ARG A 34 7.25 1.71 16.14
C ARG A 34 6.74 3.14 15.97
N ALA A 35 7.57 4.07 15.49
CA ALA A 35 7.15 5.44 15.26
C ALA A 35 6.08 5.49 14.16
N LEU A 36 6.33 4.80 13.05
CA LEU A 36 5.37 4.69 11.94
C LEU A 36 4.07 4.00 12.37
N LEU A 37 4.16 2.92 13.15
CA LEU A 37 2.96 2.24 13.66
C LEU A 37 2.12 3.16 14.57
N ARG A 38 2.75 4.02 15.36
CA ARG A 38 2.02 5.04 16.15
C ARG A 38 1.30 6.03 15.24
N GLU A 39 1.94 6.53 14.19
CA GLU A 39 1.28 7.44 13.24
C GLU A 39 0.10 6.76 12.52
N LEU A 40 0.27 5.53 12.05
CA LEU A 40 -0.81 4.76 11.43
C LEU A 40 -1.98 4.56 12.39
N ARG A 41 -1.71 4.30 13.68
CA ARG A 41 -2.74 4.16 14.71
C ARG A 41 -3.44 5.46 15.09
N ARG A 42 -2.80 6.62 14.89
CA ARG A 42 -3.47 7.93 15.01
C ARG A 42 -4.45 8.15 13.86
N VAL A 43 -4.11 7.69 12.66
CA VAL A 43 -5.02 7.75 11.50
C VAL A 43 -6.21 6.81 11.70
N ARG A 44 -5.94 5.56 12.13
CA ARG A 44 -6.99 4.61 12.53
C ARG A 44 -6.43 3.59 13.51
N ALA A 45 -7.05 3.51 14.69
CA ALA A 45 -6.67 2.52 15.69
C ALA A 45 -6.90 1.09 15.19
N GLY A 46 -5.95 0.20 15.46
CA GLY A 46 -6.03 -1.21 15.12
C GLY A 46 -4.71 -1.81 14.63
N ARG A 47 -4.81 -2.97 13.99
CA ARG A 47 -3.67 -3.68 13.38
C ARG A 47 -3.37 -3.18 11.98
N TRP A 48 -2.09 -3.00 11.71
CA TRP A 48 -1.56 -2.54 10.44
C TRP A 48 -0.47 -3.49 9.94
N ARG A 49 -0.42 -3.68 8.62
CA ARG A 49 0.62 -4.44 7.93
C ARG A 49 1.14 -3.65 6.73
N LYS A 50 2.43 -3.80 6.40
CA LYS A 50 2.97 -3.35 5.11
C LYS A 50 2.59 -4.38 4.04
N VAL A 51 2.11 -3.91 2.90
CA VAL A 51 1.81 -4.75 1.74
C VAL A 51 2.63 -4.26 0.56
N ILE A 52 3.20 -5.21 -0.19
CA ILE A 52 3.82 -4.99 -1.49
C ILE A 52 3.03 -5.86 -2.47
N LYS A 53 2.46 -5.25 -3.51
CA LYS A 53 1.62 -5.93 -4.49
C LYS A 53 2.17 -5.68 -5.89
N GLN A 54 2.61 -6.75 -6.56
CA GLN A 54 3.06 -6.71 -7.94
C GLN A 54 1.86 -6.66 -8.89
N GLY A 55 2.07 -6.02 -10.04
CA GLY A 55 1.10 -5.97 -11.12
C GLY A 55 1.76 -5.93 -12.49
N ASN A 56 0.91 -5.79 -13.51
CA ASN A 56 1.27 -5.75 -14.92
C ASN A 56 2.32 -4.67 -15.24
N SER A 57 2.15 -3.44 -14.75
CA SER A 57 3.01 -2.29 -15.11
C SER A 57 3.92 -1.79 -13.98
N GLY A 58 3.94 -2.47 -12.82
CA GLY A 58 4.73 -2.05 -11.67
C GLY A 58 4.24 -2.65 -10.36
N GLU A 59 4.76 -2.15 -9.24
CA GLU A 59 4.38 -2.54 -7.89
C GLU A 59 3.65 -1.43 -7.14
N VAL A 60 2.75 -1.80 -6.23
CA VAL A 60 2.10 -0.87 -5.30
C VAL A 60 2.51 -1.25 -3.88
N HIS A 61 3.08 -0.31 -3.14
CA HIS A 61 3.44 -0.47 -1.73
C HIS A 61 2.49 0.37 -0.88
N TYR A 62 1.96 -0.19 0.20
CA TYR A 62 1.01 0.50 1.07
C TYR A 62 0.97 -0.10 2.47
N PHE A 63 0.30 0.57 3.40
CA PHE A 63 -0.09 0.00 4.68
C PHE A 63 -1.57 -0.38 4.66
N GLU A 64 -1.89 -1.60 5.06
CA GLU A 64 -3.25 -2.16 5.11
C GLU A 64 -3.68 -2.29 6.58
N HIS A 65 -4.81 -1.66 6.90
CA HIS A 65 -5.48 -1.83 8.18
C HIS A 65 -6.30 -3.13 8.18
N GLU A 66 -6.60 -3.68 9.35
CA GLU A 66 -7.42 -4.91 9.45
C GLU A 66 -8.85 -4.75 8.92
N SER A 67 -9.35 -3.51 8.77
CA SER A 67 -10.62 -3.22 8.09
C SER A 67 -10.55 -3.24 6.55
N GLY A 68 -9.35 -3.39 5.97
CA GLY A 68 -9.13 -3.31 4.52
C GLY A 68 -8.77 -1.91 4.00
N SER A 69 -8.98 -0.86 4.80
CA SER A 69 -8.57 0.51 4.46
C SER A 69 -7.04 0.62 4.35
N VAL A 70 -6.57 1.55 3.53
CA VAL A 70 -5.13 1.68 3.23
C VAL A 70 -4.61 3.08 3.51
N ALA A 71 -3.30 3.18 3.76
CA ALA A 71 -2.59 4.45 3.91
C ALA A 71 -1.20 4.39 3.27
N GLY A 72 -0.65 5.55 2.93
CA GLY A 72 0.73 5.67 2.41
C GLY A 72 0.97 4.91 1.10
N VAL A 73 -0.03 4.89 0.21
CA VAL A 73 0.03 4.19 -1.08
C VAL A 73 1.07 4.84 -1.98
N LYS A 74 1.94 4.02 -2.59
CA LYS A 74 2.94 4.43 -3.57
C LYS A 74 3.00 3.43 -4.71
N PHE A 75 3.03 3.95 -5.94
CA PHE A 75 3.25 3.17 -7.15
C PHE A 75 4.72 3.25 -7.57
N PHE A 76 5.28 2.11 -7.95
CA PHE A 76 6.64 1.95 -8.47
C PHE A 76 6.55 1.33 -9.87
N PRO A 77 6.78 2.09 -10.94
CA PRO A 77 6.69 1.56 -12.30
C PRO A 77 7.76 0.48 -12.52
N ARG A 78 7.40 -0.56 -13.30
CA ARG A 78 8.37 -1.56 -13.75
C ARG A 78 9.35 -0.86 -14.70
N ALA A 79 10.64 -0.88 -14.38
CA ALA A 79 11.65 -0.38 -15.30
C ALA A 79 11.62 -1.23 -16.59
N VAL A 80 11.35 -0.58 -17.73
CA VAL A 80 11.59 -1.19 -19.04
C VAL A 80 13.10 -1.10 -19.27
N ARG A 81 13.78 -2.25 -19.32
CA ARG A 81 15.12 -2.29 -19.90
C ARG A 81 14.92 -2.33 -21.42
N LEU A 82 15.29 -1.25 -22.09
CA LEU A 82 15.48 -1.21 -23.54
C LEU A 82 16.78 -1.95 -23.90
#